data_AF-A0AAD8ABE0-F1
#
_entry.id   AF-A0AAD8ABE0-F1
#
_cell.length_a   1.000
_cell.length_b   1.000
_cell.length_c   1.000
_cell.angle_alpha   90.00
_cell.angle_beta   90.00
_cell.angle_gamma   90.00
#
_symmetry.space_group_name_H-M   'P 1'
#
loop_
_entity.id
_entity.type
_entity.pdbx_description
1 polymer ?
#
loop_
_entity_poly.entity_id
_entity_poly.type
_entity_poly.pdbx_seq_one_letter_code
_entity_poly.pdbx_strand_id
1 'polypeptide(L)' 'NDSQVIYMPDYYRDAPHFRRVGDGPQYRLEIPRAKLDFTGAYSVIARNCHGEAKAVISLQIYAK' A
#
# COMPACT_ATOMS: atom_id res chain seq x y z
N ASN A 1 -21.04 16.93 12.63
CA ASN A 1 -20.39 16.96 11.30
C ASN A 1 -19.05 16.27 11.42
N ASP A 2 -19.10 14.96 11.61
CA ASP A 2 -17.91 14.13 11.79
C ASP A 2 -17.76 13.35 10.49
N SER A 3 -16.90 13.84 9.60
CA SER A 3 -16.58 13.16 8.36
C SER A 3 -15.81 11.90 8.72
N GLN A 4 -16.53 10.82 8.99
CA GLN A 4 -15.95 9.49 9.03
C GLN A 4 -15.31 9.25 7.66
N VAL A 5 -14.00 9.38 7.61
CA VAL A 5 -13.19 8.93 6.49
C VAL A 5 -13.35 7.42 6.49
N ILE A 6 -14.21 6.90 5.62
CA ILE A 6 -14.40 5.46 5.45
C ILE A 6 -13.10 4.92 4.86
N TYR A 7 -12.16 4.57 5.74
CA TYR A 7 -10.95 3.86 5.37
C TYR A 7 -11.38 2.43 5.09
N MET A 8 -11.81 2.14 3.86
CA MET A 8 -12.17 0.77 3.44
C MET A 8 -10.92 -0.10 3.56
N PRO A 9 -10.77 -0.90 4.64
CA PRO A 9 -9.53 -1.60 4.90
C PRO A 9 -9.40 -2.84 4.00
N ASP A 10 -10.51 -3.29 3.41
CA ASP A 10 -10.59 -4.46 2.54
C ASP A 10 -10.41 -4.15 1.05
N TYR A 11 -10.50 -2.88 0.62
CA TYR A 11 -10.40 -2.54 -0.80
C TYR A 11 -8.97 -2.72 -1.37
N TYR A 12 -7.96 -2.81 -0.51
CA TYR A 12 -6.55 -2.89 -0.90
C TYR A 12 -5.77 -4.03 -0.22
N ARG A 13 -6.46 -4.98 0.42
CA ARG A 13 -5.82 -6.05 1.21
C ARG A 13 -5.05 -7.06 0.37
N ASP A 14 -5.42 -7.22 -0.90
CA ASP A 14 -4.77 -8.17 -1.81
C ASP A 14 -4.53 -7.53 -3.17
N ALA A 15 -3.74 -6.46 -3.20
CA ALA A 15 -3.27 -5.95 -4.48
C ALA A 15 -2.26 -6.96 -5.07
N PRO A 16 -2.53 -7.60 -6.22
CA PRO A 16 -1.57 -8.50 -6.92
C PRO A 16 -0.28 -7.78 -7.38
N HIS A 17 -0.14 -6.52 -6.97
CA HIS A 17 0.91 -5.57 -7.27
C HIS A 17 2.07 -5.63 -6.30
N PHE A 18 1.90 -6.23 -5.11
CA PHE A 18 2.98 -6.40 -4.15
C PHE A 18 3.66 -7.75 -4.34
N ARG A 19 4.92 -7.73 -4.83
CA ARG A 19 5.70 -8.94 -5.08
C ARG A 19 7.08 -8.87 -4.44
N ARG A 20 7.58 -10.02 -3.99
CA ARG A 20 8.97 -10.18 -3.57
C ARG A 20 9.89 -10.03 -4.78
N VAL A 21 10.95 -9.27 -4.62
CA VAL A 21 11.97 -9.07 -5.66
C VAL A 21 13.09 -10.08 -5.42
N GLY A 22 13.10 -11.16 -6.21
CA GLY A 22 14.08 -12.24 -6.07
C GLY A 22 14.00 -12.95 -4.72
N ASP A 23 15.17 -13.36 -4.21
CA ASP A 23 15.30 -14.12 -2.96
C ASP A 23 15.69 -13.27 -1.74
N GLY A 24 15.83 -11.95 -1.91
CA GLY A 24 16.22 -11.02 -0.84
C GLY A 24 15.02 -10.47 -0.03
N PRO A 25 15.29 -9.62 0.99
CA PRO A 25 14.25 -8.99 1.82
C PRO A 25 13.52 -7.83 1.11
N GLN A 26 13.66 -7.73 -0.21
CA GLN A 26 13.12 -6.62 -0.99
C GLN A 26 11.74 -6.98 -1.52
N TYR A 27 10.81 -6.05 -1.37
CA TYR A 27 9.46 -6.15 -1.89
C TYR A 27 9.15 -4.91 -2.71
N ARG A 28 8.35 -5.08 -3.76
CA ARG A 28 7.97 -4.01 -4.68
C ARG A 28 6.46 -3.99 -4.85
N LEU A 29 5.89 -2.81 -4.67
CA LEU A 29 4.54 -2.48 -5.11
C LEU A 29 4.61 -1.85 -6.50
N GLU A 30 4.01 -2.47 -7.50
CA GLU A 30 3.95 -1.94 -8.87
C GLU A 30 2.49 -1.75 -9.28
N ILE A 31 2.09 -0.53 -9.61
CA ILE A 31 0.71 -0.17 -9.98
C ILE A 31 0.68 0.12 -11.49
N PRO A 32 0.33 -0.86 -12.36
CA PRO A 32 0.27 -0.64 -13.80
C PRO A 32 -0.95 0.21 -14.13
N ARG A 33 -0.79 1.19 -15.03
CA ARG A 33 -1.88 2.09 -15.47
C ARG A 33 -2.55 2.77 -14.26
N ALA A 34 -1.77 3.60 -13.57
CA ALA A 34 -2.20 4.33 -12.39
C ALA A 34 -3.51 5.11 -12.66
N LYS A 35 -4.51 4.94 -11.79
CA LYS A 35 -5.81 5.62 -11.84
C LYS A 35 -5.91 6.61 -10.68
N LEU A 36 -6.75 7.64 -10.82
CA LEU A 36 -6.99 8.62 -9.76
C LEU A 36 -7.37 7.96 -8.41
N ASP A 37 -8.17 6.89 -8.48
CA ASP A 37 -8.62 6.11 -7.32
C ASP A 37 -7.49 5.36 -6.58
N PHE A 38 -6.28 5.33 -7.13
CA PHE A 38 -5.09 4.78 -6.47
C PHE A 38 -4.33 5.85 -5.67
N THR A 39 -4.82 7.09 -5.60
CA THR A 39 -4.33 8.06 -4.62
C THR A 39 -4.67 7.59 -3.22
N GLY A 40 -3.68 7.54 -2.33
CA GLY A 40 -3.89 7.06 -0.97
C GLY A 40 -2.63 6.86 -0.16
N ALA A 41 -2.81 6.45 1.10
CA ALA A 41 -1.74 6.04 1.98
C ALA A 41 -1.57 4.52 1.92
N TYR A 42 -0.37 4.10 1.55
CA TYR A 42 0.06 2.71 1.45
C TYR A 42 0.90 2.37 2.66
N SER A 43 0.74 1.16 3.21
CA SER A 43 1.58 0.70 4.30
C SER A 43 2.15 -0.69 4.05
N VAL A 44 3.41 -0.88 4.42
CA VAL A 44 4.10 -2.16 4.39
C VAL A 44 4.40 -2.57 5.81
N ILE A 45 4.10 -3.83 6.13
CA ILE A 45 4.28 -4.41 7.46
C ILE A 45 5.23 -5.60 7.32
N ALA A 46 6.33 -5.58 8.07
CA ALA A 46 7.28 -6.69 8.17
C ALA A 46 7.19 -7.28 9.59
N ARG A 47 6.97 -8.59 9.69
CA ARG A 47 6.88 -9.32 10.95
C ARG A 47 7.98 -10.37 11.07
N ASN A 48 8.59 -10.48 12.23
CA ASN A 48 9.49 -11.57 12.60
C ASN A 48 9.19 -12.03 14.04
N CYS A 49 9.97 -13.00 14.56
CA CYS A 49 9.80 -13.51 15.92
C CYS A 49 10.05 -12.48 17.03
N HIS A 50 10.59 -11.30 16.71
CA HIS A 50 10.89 -10.23 17.66
C HIS A 50 9.88 -9.08 17.63
N GLY A 51 8.97 -9.06 16.66
CA GLY A 51 7.93 -8.03 16.57
C GLY A 51 7.56 -7.64 15.14
N GLU A 52 7.02 -6.42 15.02
CA GLU A 52 6.51 -5.85 13.78
C GLU A 52 7.16 -4.49 13.50
N ALA A 53 7.55 -4.28 12.24
CA ALA A 53 7.94 -2.97 11.72
C ALA A 53 6.95 -2.54 10.64
N LYS A 54 6.57 -1.25 10.64
CA LYS A 54 5.64 -0.67 9.67
C LYS A 54 6.24 0.56 8.99
N ALA A 55 6.13 0.61 7.67
CA ALA A 55 6.43 1.78 6.86
C ALA A 55 5.15 2.28 6.18
N VAL A 56 5.00 3.60 6.04
CA VAL A 56 3.85 4.24 5.40
C VAL A 56 4.33 5.21 4.32
N ILE A 57 3.68 5.19 3.15
CA ILE A 57 3.97 6.03 1.99
C ILE A 57 2.66 6.64 1.49
N SER A 58 2.69 7.92 1.11
CA SER A 58 1.56 8.59 0.46
C SER A 58 1.78 8.68 -1.05
N LEU A 59 0.84 8.17 -1.83
CA LEU A 59 0.83 8.28 -3.29
C LEU A 59 -0.28 9.26 -3.71
N GLN A 60 0.05 10.24 -4.53
CA GLN A 60 -0.90 11.19 -5.12
C GLN A 60 -0.82 11.10 -6.64
N ILE A 61 -1.96 10.86 -7.28
CA ILE A 61 -2.11 10.79 -8.74
C ILE A 61 -3.00 11.93 -9.17
N TYR A 62 -2.53 12.70 -10.15
CA TYR A 62 -3.27 13.81 -10.74
C TYR A 62 -3.56 13.50 -12.22
N ALA A 63 -4.75 13.86 -12.68
CA ALA A 63 -5.05 13.93 -14.10
C ALA A 63 -4.61 15.31 -14.60
N LYS A 64 -3.93 15.35 -15.74
CA LYS A 64 -3.49 16.60 -16.38
C LYS A 64 -4.49 17.03 -17.44
#